data_AF-A0AAP2YY79-F1
#
_entry.id   AF-A0AAP2YY79-F1
#
_cell.length_a   1.000
_cell.length_b   1.000
_cell.length_c   1.000
_cell.angle_alpha   90.00
_cell.angle_beta   90.00
_cell.angle_gamma   90.00
#
_symmetry.space_group_name_H-M   'P 1'
#
loop_
_entity.id
_entity.type
_entity.pdbx_description
1 polymer ?
#
loop_
_entity_poly.entity_id
_entity_poly.type
_entity_poly.pdbx_seq_one_letter_code
_entity_poly.pdbx_strand_id
1 'polypeptide(L)'
;MTDQHVTFVRRGGPPDAPEPEPSSAYIPEWFRTLNQSIDSLPIPVDKTAKLCMPLNDAMRLGWMLRAPATITLRKRDGAVEVCVDGDGKDASTDDDDGDGHTLDADDLVTTFDVDQPDTDRNSAFLRPDCTISTPWAIDTPTGYSTLITQPLNRDEMRFTVSGMLAETDTYDEPIRVPIHLEAETVTIEAGEPLAQVIPVDRRDLALSTAAAPFSADPDLRKAHIRCSEASTRRKDVYRKDAWVPKHTPRIVSDPGEADSPASGEASRGGGERAQEDDGDEDPSLNYYCFDERYDALPNPSSATEFVPEGYEDALRKIDGLDADQPTTDWMLAAMSIGAIVPLPERLTVRRTVGGAGRGRGRKGGRNSTLELESPGEADRHHSQNPLKMGDDHPLAPVTLLNVNSEWVIDPPENYSVLICSPFNHCQRYYRAYAGLGDFDRYPTTANTPGLFTGRADERTFPAEMPVSQHVPLNRDRILHTATIVDDGERADESGGDGDSGDENESERESENDDDDGDESVIDRE
;
A
#
# COMPACT_ATOMS: atom_id res chain seq x y z
N MET A 1 1.73 19.83 -20.06
CA MET A 1 1.32 18.66 -19.26
C MET A 1 -0.04 18.99 -18.71
N THR A 2 -1.04 18.13 -18.91
CA THR A 2 -2.40 18.34 -18.40
C THR A 2 -2.40 18.03 -16.90
N ASP A 3 -3.11 18.83 -16.09
CA ASP A 3 -3.31 18.70 -14.64
C ASP A 3 -3.83 17.30 -14.24
N GLN A 4 -2.94 16.32 -14.13
CA GLN A 4 -3.29 15.00 -13.60
C GLN A 4 -3.22 15.04 -12.08
N HIS A 5 -4.38 14.90 -11.45
CA HIS A 5 -4.56 14.87 -10.00
C HIS A 5 -5.53 13.75 -9.64
N VAL A 6 -5.54 13.37 -8.37
CA VAL A 6 -6.53 12.46 -7.79
C VAL A 6 -7.69 13.29 -7.25
N THR A 7 -8.94 12.85 -7.41
CA THR A 7 -10.07 13.44 -6.71
C THR A 7 -10.60 12.43 -5.70
N PHE A 8 -10.68 12.82 -4.43
CA PHE A 8 -11.40 12.04 -3.42
C PHE A 8 -12.83 12.55 -3.34
N VAL A 9 -13.79 11.69 -3.69
CA VAL A 9 -15.21 12.03 -3.72
C VAL A 9 -15.87 11.41 -2.49
N ARG A 10 -16.50 12.23 -1.66
CA ARG A 10 -17.26 11.71 -0.53
C ARG A 10 -18.60 11.12 -0.98
N ARG A 11 -18.80 9.84 -0.70
CA ARG A 11 -20.00 9.06 -1.01
C ARG A 11 -20.52 8.42 0.28
N GLY A 12 -21.21 9.22 1.10
CA GLY A 12 -21.85 8.76 2.34
C GLY A 12 -20.94 8.71 3.58
N GLY A 13 -21.26 7.78 4.51
CA GLY A 13 -20.59 7.61 5.80
C GLY A 13 -20.90 8.70 6.85
N PRO A 14 -20.23 8.66 8.02
CA PRO A 14 -20.42 9.64 9.08
C PRO A 14 -20.16 11.07 8.60
N PRO A 15 -20.98 12.09 8.97
CA PRO A 15 -20.78 13.49 8.56
C PRO A 15 -19.45 14.11 8.99
N ASP A 16 -18.85 13.60 10.06
CA ASP A 16 -17.56 13.98 10.62
C ASP A 16 -16.43 13.02 10.23
N ALA A 17 -16.67 12.13 9.27
CA ALA A 17 -15.65 11.21 8.81
C ALA A 17 -14.41 11.98 8.31
N PRO A 18 -13.21 11.60 8.79
CA PRO A 18 -11.98 12.27 8.45
C PRO A 18 -11.68 12.23 6.94
N GLU A 19 -11.30 13.39 6.41
CA GLU A 19 -10.81 13.55 5.04
C GLU A 19 -9.53 12.72 4.77
N PRO A 20 -9.24 12.32 3.53
CA PRO A 20 -7.94 11.76 3.20
C PRO A 20 -6.86 12.82 3.41
N GLU A 21 -5.66 12.40 3.79
CA GLU A 21 -4.55 13.32 4.01
C GLU A 21 -3.26 12.79 3.37
N PRO A 22 -2.31 13.65 2.95
CA PRO A 22 -1.01 13.18 2.48
C PRO A 22 -0.34 12.23 3.46
N SER A 23 0.20 11.10 2.98
CA SER A 23 0.92 10.13 3.82
C SER A 23 2.08 10.75 4.60
N SER A 24 2.65 11.83 4.06
CA SER A 24 3.69 12.63 4.68
C SER A 24 3.28 13.28 6.02
N ALA A 25 2.00 13.50 6.28
CA ALA A 25 1.48 13.96 7.57
C ALA A 25 1.66 12.91 8.67
N TYR A 26 1.72 11.63 8.28
CA TYR A 26 1.69 10.52 9.22
C TYR A 26 3.05 9.95 9.56
N ILE A 27 4.20 10.50 9.14
CA ILE A 27 5.52 9.89 9.48
C ILE A 27 5.64 9.53 10.98
N PRO A 28 5.98 8.30 11.38
CA PRO A 28 5.99 7.91 12.78
C PRO A 28 6.92 8.77 13.65
N GLU A 29 6.49 9.07 14.88
CA GLU A 29 7.23 9.99 15.75
C GLU A 29 8.64 9.47 16.09
N TRP A 30 8.76 8.17 16.35
CA TRP A 30 10.05 7.50 16.58
C TRP A 30 11.03 7.75 15.42
N PHE A 31 10.53 7.78 14.18
CA PHE A 31 11.36 8.04 13.01
C PHE A 31 11.68 9.54 12.87
N ARG A 32 10.75 10.43 13.21
CA ARG A 32 10.98 11.88 13.20
C ARG A 32 12.13 12.27 14.14
N THR A 33 12.14 11.72 15.34
CA THR A 33 13.14 11.99 16.39
C THR A 33 14.42 11.17 16.27
N LEU A 34 14.44 10.13 15.42
CA LEU A 34 15.60 9.25 15.23
C LEU A 34 16.85 10.04 14.81
N ASN A 35 17.93 9.88 15.61
CA ASN A 35 19.25 10.42 15.28
C ASN A 35 19.79 9.83 13.99
N GLN A 36 20.63 10.55 13.23
CA GLN A 36 21.19 10.05 11.97
C GLN A 36 22.30 9.00 12.15
N SER A 37 22.99 9.01 13.28
CA SER A 37 24.12 8.12 13.57
C SER A 37 23.90 7.38 14.89
N ILE A 38 24.29 6.11 14.93
CA ILE A 38 24.27 5.30 16.16
C ILE A 38 25.45 5.70 17.06
N ASP A 39 26.63 5.92 16.48
CA ASP A 39 27.84 6.38 17.16
C ASP A 39 28.19 7.83 16.82
N SER A 40 28.89 8.51 17.73
CA SER A 40 29.47 9.85 17.55
C SER A 40 30.81 9.86 16.80
N LEU A 41 31.20 8.73 16.17
CA LEU A 41 32.49 8.59 15.51
C LEU A 41 32.53 9.26 14.11
N PRO A 42 33.72 9.74 13.67
CA PRO A 42 33.88 10.48 12.41
C PRO A 42 33.50 9.68 11.15
N ILE A 43 33.54 8.35 11.23
CA ILE A 43 33.06 7.40 10.21
C ILE A 43 32.01 6.55 10.93
N PRO A 44 30.70 6.62 10.60
CA PRO A 44 29.70 5.80 11.26
C PRO A 44 29.87 4.42 10.65
N VAL A 45 30.37 3.48 11.46
CA VAL A 45 30.34 2.07 11.10
C VAL A 45 28.87 1.62 11.02
N ASP A 46 28.00 2.21 11.86
CA ASP A 46 26.55 2.01 11.84
C ASP A 46 25.75 3.32 11.75
N LYS A 47 24.88 3.39 10.74
CA LYS A 47 23.91 4.48 10.51
C LYS A 47 22.53 4.03 10.95
N THR A 48 21.67 4.95 11.39
CA THR A 48 20.27 4.62 11.67
C THR A 48 19.43 4.55 10.38
N ALA A 49 18.18 4.12 10.50
CA ALA A 49 17.19 4.16 9.43
C ALA A 49 16.88 5.59 8.94
N LYS A 50 17.21 6.63 9.72
CA LYS A 50 16.96 8.04 9.35
C LYS A 50 17.63 8.48 8.05
N LEU A 51 18.73 7.82 7.68
CA LEU A 51 19.47 8.10 6.45
C LEU A 51 19.00 7.24 5.26
N CYS A 52 18.06 6.32 5.46
CA CYS A 52 17.45 5.52 4.41
C CYS A 52 16.38 6.35 3.68
N MET A 53 16.80 7.06 2.64
CA MET A 53 15.87 7.83 1.80
C MET A 53 14.76 6.96 1.17
N PRO A 54 15.03 5.72 0.69
CA PRO A 54 13.95 4.85 0.19
C PRO A 54 12.87 4.56 1.22
N LEU A 55 13.25 4.31 2.48
CA LEU A 55 12.30 4.08 3.58
C LEU A 55 11.43 5.32 3.83
N ASN A 56 12.05 6.51 3.83
CA ASN A 56 11.33 7.78 4.00
C ASN A 56 10.37 8.06 2.83
N ASP A 57 10.79 7.81 1.59
CA ASP A 57 9.98 8.08 0.41
C ASP A 57 8.77 7.13 0.35
N ALA A 58 8.94 5.85 0.71
CA ALA A 58 7.83 4.90 0.82
C ALA A 58 6.76 5.34 1.84
N MET A 59 7.17 5.86 3.01
CA MET A 59 6.23 6.39 4.02
C MET A 59 5.49 7.65 3.56
N ARG A 60 6.04 8.40 2.60
CA ARG A 60 5.48 9.68 2.14
C ARG A 60 4.62 9.53 0.90
N LEU A 61 4.64 8.38 0.24
CA LEU A 61 4.00 8.16 -1.04
C LEU A 61 2.46 8.21 -0.91
N GLY A 62 1.79 8.91 -1.81
CA GLY A 62 0.33 8.97 -1.86
C GLY A 62 -0.35 9.58 -0.62
N TRP A 63 -1.56 9.10 -0.33
CA TRP A 63 -2.44 9.61 0.71
C TRP A 63 -2.84 8.50 1.70
N MET A 64 -3.41 8.90 2.83
CA MET A 64 -3.93 8.02 3.87
C MET A 64 -5.44 8.13 3.93
N LEU A 65 -6.12 7.00 3.73
CA LEU A 65 -7.49 6.82 4.19
C LEU A 65 -7.45 6.56 5.69
N ARG A 66 -8.41 7.15 6.41
CA ARG A 66 -8.50 7.12 7.86
C ARG A 66 -9.75 6.40 8.31
N ALA A 67 -9.69 5.84 9.51
CA ALA A 67 -10.84 5.18 10.12
C ALA A 67 -12.00 6.19 10.25
N PRO A 68 -13.17 5.90 9.66
CA PRO A 68 -14.29 6.84 9.59
C PRO A 68 -14.97 7.09 10.94
N ALA A 69 -14.85 6.14 11.87
CA ALA A 69 -15.36 6.20 13.24
C ALA A 69 -14.45 5.34 14.14
N THR A 70 -14.65 5.42 15.46
CA THR A 70 -13.99 4.49 16.39
C THR A 70 -14.68 3.13 16.29
N ILE A 71 -13.92 2.10 15.91
CA ILE A 71 -14.42 0.74 15.65
C ILE A 71 -13.70 -0.22 16.58
N THR A 72 -14.46 -1.00 17.34
CA THR A 72 -13.93 -2.11 18.14
C THR A 72 -14.34 -3.44 17.51
N LEU A 73 -13.35 -4.24 17.12
CA LEU A 73 -13.48 -5.57 16.55
C LEU A 73 -13.04 -6.62 17.58
N ARG A 74 -13.87 -7.63 17.83
CA ARG A 74 -13.55 -8.74 18.76
C ARG A 74 -13.71 -10.07 18.06
N LYS A 75 -12.63 -10.83 17.97
CA LYS A 75 -12.64 -12.18 17.39
C LYS A 75 -12.97 -13.21 18.46
N ARG A 76 -14.09 -13.94 18.30
CA ARG A 76 -14.53 -15.03 19.19
C ARG A 76 -15.04 -16.22 18.40
N ASP A 77 -14.52 -17.41 18.70
CA ASP A 77 -14.96 -18.68 18.13
C ASP A 77 -15.08 -18.69 16.58
N GLY A 78 -14.22 -17.94 15.89
CA GLY A 78 -14.21 -17.83 14.42
C GLY A 78 -15.05 -16.68 13.85
N ALA A 79 -15.91 -16.06 14.66
CA ALA A 79 -16.70 -14.89 14.30
C ALA A 79 -16.05 -13.58 14.76
N VAL A 80 -16.41 -12.47 14.10
CA VAL A 80 -16.01 -11.11 14.49
C VAL A 80 -17.23 -10.36 14.98
N GLU A 81 -17.23 -9.98 16.25
CA GLU A 81 -18.18 -9.02 16.83
C GLU A 81 -17.69 -7.59 16.54
N VAL A 82 -18.59 -6.71 16.12
CA VAL A 82 -18.31 -5.30 15.81
C VAL A 82 -19.08 -4.40 16.77
N CYS A 83 -18.40 -3.39 17.30
CA CYS A 83 -19.00 -2.26 18.00
C CYS A 83 -18.49 -0.97 17.37
N VAL A 84 -19.37 -0.02 17.06
CA VAL A 84 -19.00 1.28 16.51
C VAL A 84 -19.47 2.37 17.45
N ASP A 85 -18.55 3.26 17.86
CA ASP A 85 -18.91 4.36 18.75
C ASP A 85 -19.98 5.25 18.08
N GLY A 86 -21.14 5.41 18.72
CA GLY A 86 -22.27 6.16 18.18
C GLY A 86 -23.34 5.32 17.48
N ASP A 87 -23.23 3.99 17.46
CA ASP A 87 -24.23 3.08 16.85
C ASP A 87 -25.55 2.93 17.63
N GLY A 88 -25.65 3.55 18.80
CA GLY A 88 -26.83 3.48 19.68
C GLY A 88 -27.09 2.12 20.33
N LYS A 89 -26.30 1.07 20.03
CA LYS A 89 -26.46 -0.29 20.58
C LYS A 89 -25.85 -0.44 21.97
N ASP A 90 -24.98 0.49 22.39
CA ASP A 90 -24.40 0.56 23.74
C ASP A 90 -25.29 1.28 24.78
N ALA A 91 -26.40 1.90 24.35
CA ALA A 91 -27.32 2.61 25.24
C ALA A 91 -28.63 1.84 25.43
N SER A 92 -28.74 1.15 26.57
CA SER A 92 -30.04 0.69 27.11
C SER A 92 -30.83 1.88 27.67
N THR A 93 -31.19 2.84 26.82
CA THR A 93 -32.08 3.96 27.18
C THR A 93 -33.13 4.12 26.11
N ASP A 94 -34.37 3.83 26.48
CA ASP A 94 -35.62 3.94 25.71
C ASP A 94 -36.01 5.41 25.38
N ASP A 95 -35.07 6.24 24.94
CA ASP A 95 -35.33 7.64 24.59
C ASP A 95 -35.10 7.84 23.08
N ASP A 96 -36.10 7.42 22.31
CA ASP A 96 -36.27 7.67 20.87
C ASP A 96 -36.76 9.11 20.65
N ASP A 97 -35.82 10.06 20.58
CA ASP A 97 -36.05 11.39 20.02
C ASP A 97 -35.48 11.41 18.59
N GLY A 98 -36.36 11.15 17.62
CA GLY A 98 -36.05 11.07 16.19
C GLY A 98 -35.42 12.35 15.61
N ASP A 99 -34.45 12.11 14.73
CA ASP A 99 -33.74 12.98 13.77
C ASP A 99 -32.20 12.88 13.83
N GLY A 100 -31.64 11.97 14.64
CA GLY A 100 -30.24 11.54 14.53
C GLY A 100 -30.11 10.32 13.62
N HIS A 101 -29.38 10.43 12.51
CA HIS A 101 -28.91 9.25 11.78
C HIS A 101 -27.96 8.44 12.69
N THR A 102 -28.46 7.40 13.35
CA THR A 102 -27.62 6.42 14.05
C THR A 102 -26.77 5.71 12.99
N LEU A 103 -25.46 5.70 13.17
CA LEU A 103 -24.55 4.98 12.29
C LEU A 103 -24.75 3.48 12.50
N ASP A 104 -25.25 2.75 11.51
CA ASP A 104 -25.32 1.30 11.64
C ASP A 104 -23.92 0.69 11.44
N ALA A 105 -23.51 -0.16 12.38
CA ALA A 105 -22.26 -0.90 12.28
C ALA A 105 -22.19 -1.73 10.99
N ASP A 106 -23.34 -2.22 10.50
CA ASP A 106 -23.44 -3.04 9.29
C ASP A 106 -23.17 -2.23 8.00
N ASP A 107 -23.40 -0.91 8.02
CA ASP A 107 -23.05 -0.01 6.91
C ASP A 107 -21.54 0.24 6.84
N LEU A 108 -20.86 0.22 7.99
CA LEU A 108 -19.45 0.56 8.12
C LEU A 108 -18.52 -0.65 8.05
N VAL A 109 -18.95 -1.80 8.59
CA VAL A 109 -18.12 -2.99 8.71
C VAL A 109 -18.88 -4.21 8.19
N THR A 110 -18.25 -4.94 7.26
CA THR A 110 -18.73 -6.26 6.84
C THR A 110 -17.80 -7.31 7.41
N THR A 111 -18.33 -8.25 8.18
CA THR A 111 -17.56 -9.36 8.74
C THR A 111 -17.70 -10.60 7.87
N PHE A 112 -16.66 -11.44 7.88
CA PHE A 112 -16.69 -12.73 7.20
C PHE A 112 -16.63 -13.84 8.24
N ASP A 113 -17.45 -14.87 8.05
CA ASP A 113 -17.38 -16.07 8.88
C ASP A 113 -16.28 -16.98 8.33
N VAL A 114 -15.09 -16.90 8.93
CA VAL A 114 -13.87 -17.46 8.33
C VAL A 114 -13.46 -18.76 9.03
N ASP A 115 -13.90 -19.89 8.50
CA ASP A 115 -13.26 -21.18 8.78
C ASP A 115 -11.98 -21.28 7.94
N GLN A 116 -10.90 -20.68 8.44
CA GLN A 116 -9.57 -20.74 7.81
C GLN A 116 -8.58 -21.50 8.69
N PRO A 117 -7.72 -22.36 8.09
CA PRO A 117 -6.77 -23.14 8.85
C PRO A 117 -5.78 -22.22 9.57
N ASP A 118 -5.53 -22.47 10.85
CA ASP A 118 -4.41 -21.83 11.54
C ASP A 118 -3.12 -22.28 10.85
N THR A 119 -2.47 -21.34 10.18
CA THR A 119 -1.24 -21.57 9.41
C THR A 119 -0.04 -21.04 10.17
N ASP A 120 0.96 -21.90 10.32
CA ASP A 120 2.29 -21.55 10.82
C ASP A 120 3.26 -21.18 9.69
N ARG A 121 2.76 -21.09 8.45
CA ARG A 121 3.55 -20.71 7.28
C ARG A 121 3.51 -19.21 7.08
N ASN A 122 4.69 -18.60 7.00
CA ASN A 122 4.82 -17.28 6.37
C ASN A 122 4.53 -17.45 4.87
N SER A 123 3.84 -16.48 4.28
CA SER A 123 3.43 -16.40 2.88
C SER A 123 2.23 -17.25 2.44
N ALA A 124 1.48 -17.86 3.37
CA ALA A 124 0.19 -18.51 3.07
C ALA A 124 -0.91 -17.47 2.74
N PHE A 125 -1.97 -17.87 2.04
CA PHE A 125 -3.15 -17.02 1.92
C PHE A 125 -4.01 -17.08 3.19
N LEU A 126 -4.51 -15.92 3.62
CA LEU A 126 -5.56 -15.79 4.62
C LEU A 126 -6.68 -14.94 4.02
N ARG A 127 -7.92 -15.27 4.33
CA ARG A 127 -9.05 -14.38 4.00
C ARG A 127 -9.13 -13.27 5.05
N PRO A 128 -9.51 -12.05 4.65
CA PRO A 128 -9.79 -10.97 5.60
C PRO A 128 -10.85 -11.41 6.61
N ASP A 129 -10.71 -10.95 7.86
CA ASP A 129 -11.69 -11.15 8.92
C ASP A 129 -12.89 -10.20 8.75
N CYS A 130 -12.66 -9.01 8.18
CA CYS A 130 -13.70 -8.04 7.86
C CYS A 130 -13.24 -7.05 6.78
N THR A 131 -14.16 -6.23 6.28
CA THR A 131 -13.86 -4.98 5.57
C THR A 131 -14.39 -3.78 6.34
N ILE A 132 -13.63 -2.69 6.38
CA ILE A 132 -14.08 -1.39 6.89
C ILE A 132 -14.34 -0.47 5.69
N SER A 133 -15.59 -0.04 5.51
CA SER A 133 -15.98 0.91 4.48
C SER A 133 -15.48 2.31 4.83
N THR A 134 -14.79 2.95 3.89
CA THR A 134 -14.51 4.39 3.96
C THR A 134 -15.59 5.14 3.19
N PRO A 135 -15.85 6.43 3.47
CA PRO A 135 -16.80 7.22 2.68
C PRO A 135 -16.20 7.73 1.37
N TRP A 136 -14.97 7.34 1.02
CA TRP A 136 -14.20 7.96 -0.04
C TRP A 136 -14.14 7.06 -1.26
N ALA A 137 -14.78 7.49 -2.35
CA ALA A 137 -14.44 7.03 -3.69
C ALA A 137 -13.18 7.76 -4.15
N ILE A 138 -12.39 7.11 -5.00
CA ILE A 138 -11.13 7.66 -5.52
C ILE A 138 -11.28 7.74 -7.03
N ASP A 139 -11.21 8.94 -7.58
CA ASP A 139 -11.24 9.21 -9.02
C ASP A 139 -9.82 9.57 -9.48
N THR A 140 -9.22 8.68 -10.28
CA THR A 140 -7.89 8.87 -10.86
C THR A 140 -7.97 9.15 -12.37
N PRO A 141 -6.96 9.83 -12.95
CA PRO A 141 -6.93 10.04 -14.40
C PRO A 141 -7.00 8.72 -15.18
N THR A 142 -7.62 8.75 -16.36
CA THR A 142 -7.70 7.57 -17.24
C THR A 142 -6.34 6.90 -17.44
N GLY A 143 -6.30 5.58 -17.27
CA GLY A 143 -5.07 4.79 -17.36
C GLY A 143 -4.37 4.55 -16.02
N TYR A 144 -4.85 5.16 -14.93
CA TYR A 144 -4.36 4.91 -13.58
C TYR A 144 -5.23 3.88 -12.85
N SER A 145 -4.59 3.12 -11.98
CA SER A 145 -5.22 2.37 -10.89
C SER A 145 -4.70 2.91 -9.57
N THR A 146 -5.35 2.56 -8.46
CA THR A 146 -4.85 2.87 -7.12
C THR A 146 -4.41 1.60 -6.40
N LEU A 147 -3.14 1.53 -6.02
CA LEU A 147 -2.64 0.56 -5.07
C LEU A 147 -3.02 1.00 -3.65
N ILE A 148 -3.86 0.21 -3.01
CA ILE A 148 -4.33 0.42 -1.64
C ILE A 148 -3.65 -0.64 -0.77
N THR A 149 -2.98 -0.23 0.30
CA THR A 149 -2.17 -1.16 1.08
C THR A 149 -2.08 -0.76 2.54
N GLN A 150 -1.55 -1.68 3.36
CA GLN A 150 -1.13 -1.38 4.71
C GLN A 150 -0.23 -0.13 4.71
N PRO A 151 -0.50 0.87 5.56
CA PRO A 151 0.37 2.01 5.71
C PRO A 151 1.84 1.60 5.89
N LEU A 152 2.66 1.96 4.92
CA LEU A 152 4.02 1.43 4.78
C LEU A 152 4.91 1.91 5.93
N ASN A 153 5.71 0.98 6.48
CA ASN A 153 6.70 1.23 7.55
C ASN A 153 6.11 1.81 8.85
N ARG A 154 4.84 1.55 9.14
CA ARG A 154 4.22 1.86 10.43
C ARG A 154 4.35 0.70 11.42
N ASP A 155 4.14 1.02 12.67
CA ASP A 155 4.15 0.13 13.83
C ASP A 155 2.80 -0.52 14.13
N GLU A 156 1.85 -0.49 13.18
CA GLU A 156 0.58 -1.16 13.33
C GLU A 156 0.78 -2.68 13.39
N MET A 157 0.41 -3.26 14.52
CA MET A 157 0.57 -4.69 14.82
C MET A 157 -0.73 -5.33 15.31
N ARG A 158 -1.80 -4.55 15.50
CA ARG A 158 -3.12 -5.01 15.92
C ARG A 158 -3.88 -5.64 14.76
N PHE A 159 -3.65 -5.15 13.54
CA PHE A 159 -4.26 -5.64 12.32
C PHE A 159 -3.34 -5.48 11.12
N THR A 160 -3.70 -6.11 10.00
CA THR A 160 -3.07 -5.91 8.70
C THR A 160 -4.11 -5.67 7.61
N VAL A 161 -3.79 -4.80 6.66
CA VAL A 161 -4.60 -4.50 5.49
C VAL A 161 -4.13 -5.36 4.31
N SER A 162 -5.07 -5.98 3.60
CA SER A 162 -4.75 -6.66 2.34
C SER A 162 -4.42 -5.65 1.25
N GLY A 163 -3.46 -5.97 0.40
CA GLY A 163 -3.18 -5.17 -0.80
C GLY A 163 -4.33 -5.26 -1.80
N MET A 164 -4.69 -4.12 -2.38
CA MET A 164 -5.71 -3.99 -3.43
C MET A 164 -5.14 -3.17 -4.57
N LEU A 165 -5.44 -3.57 -5.80
CA LEU A 165 -5.29 -2.71 -6.96
C LEU A 165 -6.69 -2.48 -7.52
N ALA A 166 -7.16 -1.23 -7.47
CA ALA A 166 -8.49 -0.86 -7.93
C ALA A 166 -8.40 0.07 -9.15
N GLU A 167 -9.19 -0.19 -10.18
CA GLU A 167 -9.34 0.64 -11.38
C GLU A 167 -10.14 1.92 -11.07
N THR A 168 -9.55 2.77 -10.24
CA THR A 168 -10.12 4.05 -9.75
C THR A 168 -10.34 5.10 -10.84
N ASP A 169 -9.93 4.82 -12.08
CA ASP A 169 -10.33 5.62 -13.25
C ASP A 169 -11.73 5.29 -13.77
N THR A 170 -12.34 4.21 -13.27
CA THR A 170 -13.68 3.74 -13.66
C THR A 170 -14.54 3.28 -12.48
N TYR A 171 -13.92 2.92 -11.35
CA TYR A 171 -14.58 2.53 -10.11
C TYR A 171 -14.94 3.75 -9.26
N ASP A 172 -16.24 4.01 -9.08
CA ASP A 172 -16.78 5.22 -8.41
C ASP A 172 -17.40 4.93 -7.03
N GLU A 173 -17.23 3.71 -6.52
CA GLU A 173 -17.76 3.32 -5.21
C GLU A 173 -16.75 3.60 -4.08
N PRO A 174 -17.22 3.84 -2.84
CA PRO A 174 -16.35 4.02 -1.69
C PRO A 174 -15.44 2.81 -1.45
N ILE A 175 -14.18 3.07 -1.09
CA ILE A 175 -13.21 2.00 -0.82
C ILE A 175 -13.57 1.26 0.46
N ARG A 176 -13.70 -0.08 0.35
CA ARG A 176 -13.83 -1.00 1.49
C ARG A 176 -12.47 -1.65 1.77
N VAL A 177 -11.88 -1.34 2.93
CA VAL A 177 -10.54 -1.78 3.30
C VAL A 177 -10.59 -3.17 3.95
N PRO A 178 -10.00 -4.22 3.36
CA PRO A 178 -9.97 -5.58 3.91
C PRO A 178 -8.94 -5.73 5.04
N ILE A 179 -9.38 -6.19 6.20
CA ILE A 179 -8.60 -6.25 7.43
C ILE A 179 -8.45 -7.70 7.93
N HIS A 180 -7.24 -8.06 8.34
CA HIS A 180 -6.93 -9.24 9.16
C HIS A 180 -6.60 -8.82 10.58
N LEU A 181 -7.21 -9.46 11.57
CA LEU A 181 -6.97 -9.18 12.97
C LEU A 181 -5.78 -10.01 13.49
N GLU A 182 -4.81 -9.33 14.09
CA GLU A 182 -3.62 -9.94 14.70
C GLU A 182 -3.76 -10.08 16.22
N ALA A 183 -4.83 -9.53 16.79
CA ALA A 183 -5.20 -9.62 18.19
C ALA A 183 -6.68 -10.02 18.35
N GLU A 184 -7.02 -10.61 19.50
CA GLU A 184 -8.41 -11.00 19.82
C GLU A 184 -9.36 -9.80 19.94
N THR A 185 -8.83 -8.63 20.30
CA THR A 185 -9.58 -7.38 20.37
C THR A 185 -8.73 -6.26 19.80
N VAL A 186 -9.30 -5.54 18.84
CA VAL A 186 -8.69 -4.41 18.16
C VAL A 186 -9.64 -3.24 18.24
N THR A 187 -9.19 -2.12 18.78
CA THR A 187 -9.88 -0.83 18.67
C THR A 187 -9.08 0.03 17.71
N ILE A 188 -9.76 0.56 16.69
CA ILE A 188 -9.23 1.52 15.72
C ILE A 188 -9.95 2.83 16.00
N GLU A 189 -9.21 3.86 16.38
CA GLU A 189 -9.80 5.16 16.75
C GLU A 189 -10.20 5.95 15.50
N ALA A 190 -11.26 6.77 15.58
CA ALA A 190 -11.63 7.68 14.51
C ALA A 190 -10.44 8.56 14.10
N GLY A 191 -10.19 8.68 12.79
CA GLY A 191 -9.04 9.42 12.27
C GLY A 191 -7.71 8.66 12.28
N GLU A 192 -7.65 7.45 12.85
CA GLU A 192 -6.43 6.65 12.84
C GLU A 192 -6.12 6.16 11.40
N PRO A 193 -4.85 6.12 10.97
CA PRO A 193 -4.49 5.67 9.62
C PRO A 193 -4.98 4.25 9.36
N LEU A 194 -5.80 4.10 8.32
CA LEU A 194 -6.41 2.82 7.97
C LEU A 194 -5.67 2.19 6.78
N ALA A 195 -5.57 2.90 5.66
CA ALA A 195 -4.92 2.40 4.44
C ALA A 195 -4.12 3.51 3.74
N GLN A 196 -3.00 3.16 3.11
CA GLN A 196 -2.24 4.05 2.25
C GLN A 196 -2.66 3.81 0.80
N VAL A 197 -2.96 4.90 0.08
CA VAL A 197 -3.44 4.89 -1.30
C VAL A 197 -2.39 5.52 -2.21
N ILE A 198 -1.97 4.77 -3.22
CA ILE A 198 -0.87 5.11 -4.12
C ILE A 198 -1.39 4.95 -5.55
N PRO A 199 -1.73 6.06 -6.24
CA PRO A 199 -2.04 6.00 -7.67
C PRO A 199 -0.84 5.52 -8.46
N VAL A 200 -1.07 4.60 -9.38
CA VAL A 200 -0.07 3.99 -10.24
C VAL A 200 -0.57 4.01 -11.68
N ASP A 201 0.29 4.44 -12.60
CA ASP A 201 -0.01 4.37 -14.03
C ASP A 201 0.06 2.91 -14.47
N ARG A 202 -1.00 2.39 -15.09
CA ARG A 202 -1.06 0.97 -15.46
C ARG A 202 0.04 0.55 -16.44
N ARG A 203 0.61 1.47 -17.22
CA ARG A 203 1.77 1.18 -18.08
C ARG A 203 3.00 0.78 -17.29
N ASP A 204 3.14 1.25 -16.04
CA ASP A 204 4.25 0.85 -15.16
C ASP A 204 4.09 -0.60 -14.65
N LEU A 205 2.86 -1.13 -14.69
CA LEU A 205 2.54 -2.46 -14.16
C LEU A 205 2.67 -3.57 -15.21
N ALA A 206 2.66 -3.21 -16.51
CA ALA A 206 2.86 -4.13 -17.63
C ALA A 206 4.34 -4.50 -17.74
N LEU A 207 4.79 -5.40 -16.86
CA LEU A 207 6.22 -5.64 -16.67
C LEU A 207 6.69 -6.97 -17.28
N SER A 208 7.82 -6.93 -17.98
CA SER A 208 8.65 -8.12 -18.21
C SER A 208 9.77 -8.25 -17.17
N THR A 209 10.01 -9.47 -16.67
CA THR A 209 11.12 -9.76 -15.75
C THR A 209 12.17 -10.62 -16.42
N ALA A 210 13.44 -10.26 -16.27
CA ALA A 210 14.55 -11.13 -16.66
C ALA A 210 15.62 -11.20 -15.58
N ALA A 211 16.26 -12.37 -15.48
CA ALA A 211 17.40 -12.61 -14.62
C ALA A 211 18.59 -13.05 -15.47
N ALA A 212 19.79 -12.51 -15.21
CA ALA A 212 21.00 -12.87 -15.93
C ALA A 212 22.26 -12.75 -15.05
N PRO A 213 23.35 -13.47 -15.36
CA PRO A 213 24.64 -13.20 -14.75
C PRO A 213 25.24 -11.91 -15.33
N PHE A 214 26.17 -11.29 -14.59
CA PHE A 214 26.89 -10.11 -15.05
C PHE A 214 27.73 -10.29 -16.32
N SER A 215 28.02 -11.52 -16.76
CA SER A 215 28.60 -11.73 -18.10
C SER A 215 27.69 -11.26 -19.24
N ALA A 216 26.38 -11.19 -19.02
CA ALA A 216 25.43 -10.62 -19.98
C ALA A 216 25.50 -9.09 -20.04
N ASP A 217 25.84 -8.43 -18.92
CA ASP A 217 26.08 -6.98 -18.87
C ASP A 217 27.34 -6.61 -18.04
N PRO A 218 28.52 -6.58 -18.69
CA PRO A 218 29.76 -6.21 -18.02
C PRO A 218 29.84 -4.76 -17.56
N ASP A 219 29.04 -3.84 -18.11
CA ASP A 219 29.09 -2.42 -17.77
C ASP A 219 28.25 -2.13 -16.52
N LEU A 220 27.08 -2.77 -16.39
CA LEU A 220 26.32 -2.78 -15.15
C LEU A 220 27.15 -3.40 -14.01
N ARG A 221 27.88 -4.49 -14.26
CA ARG A 221 28.82 -5.07 -13.27
C ARG A 221 29.82 -4.03 -12.76
N LYS A 222 30.45 -3.27 -13.67
CA LYS A 222 31.40 -2.21 -13.29
C LYS A 222 30.69 -1.11 -12.52
N ALA A 223 29.47 -0.73 -12.90
CA ALA A 223 28.68 0.28 -12.20
C ALA A 223 28.36 -0.17 -10.77
N HIS A 224 27.92 -1.42 -10.60
CA HIS A 224 27.68 -2.03 -9.30
C HIS A 224 28.92 -2.02 -8.40
N ILE A 225 30.07 -2.47 -8.90
CA ILE A 225 31.33 -2.48 -8.13
C ILE A 225 31.71 -1.05 -7.72
N ARG A 226 31.63 -0.08 -8.63
CA ARG A 226 31.91 1.34 -8.32
C ARG A 226 30.96 1.87 -7.24
N CYS A 227 29.68 1.56 -7.34
CA CYS A 227 28.64 1.95 -6.39
C CYS A 227 28.93 1.38 -5.00
N SER A 228 29.22 0.07 -4.93
CA SER A 228 29.59 -0.64 -3.71
C SER A 228 30.86 -0.05 -3.06
N GLU A 229 31.93 0.15 -3.85
CA GLU A 229 33.17 0.79 -3.37
C GLU A 229 32.93 2.22 -2.86
N ALA A 230 32.09 3.01 -3.54
CA ALA A 230 31.75 4.35 -3.10
C ALA A 230 31.03 4.31 -1.74
N SER A 231 30.09 3.37 -1.57
CA SER A 231 29.28 3.24 -0.36
C SER A 231 30.11 2.90 0.90
N THR A 232 31.21 2.17 0.72
CA THR A 232 32.15 1.83 1.81
C THR A 232 33.10 2.99 2.16
N ARG A 233 33.38 3.90 1.21
CA ARG A 233 34.34 5.00 1.39
C ARG A 233 33.70 6.34 1.78
N ARG A 234 32.45 6.57 1.39
CA ARG A 234 31.75 7.86 1.60
C ARG A 234 30.42 7.68 2.33
N LYS A 235 30.11 8.64 3.21
CA LYS A 235 28.78 8.69 3.83
C LYS A 235 27.72 9.18 2.85
N ASP A 236 26.64 8.42 2.78
CA ASP A 236 25.35 8.79 2.17
C ASP A 236 25.44 8.99 0.66
N VAL A 237 26.17 8.09 -0.01
CA VAL A 237 26.33 8.07 -1.47
C VAL A 237 24.98 8.06 -2.16
N TYR A 238 24.05 7.19 -1.74
CA TYR A 238 22.69 7.15 -2.31
C TYR A 238 22.05 8.54 -2.29
N ARG A 239 21.90 9.15 -1.10
CA ARG A 239 21.25 10.46 -0.94
C ARG A 239 21.92 11.59 -1.73
N LYS A 240 23.24 11.54 -1.88
CA LYS A 240 24.02 12.64 -2.48
C LYS A 240 24.17 12.52 -4.00
N ASP A 241 24.27 11.30 -4.50
CA ASP A 241 24.70 11.06 -5.88
C ASP A 241 23.61 10.42 -6.75
N ALA A 242 22.70 9.64 -6.16
CA ALA A 242 21.74 8.84 -6.92
C ALA A 242 20.27 9.21 -6.65
N TRP A 243 19.94 9.57 -5.40
CA TRP A 243 18.57 9.84 -4.97
C TRP A 243 17.93 10.97 -5.78
N VAL A 244 16.75 10.68 -6.32
CA VAL A 244 15.88 11.64 -6.98
C VAL A 244 14.77 12.02 -5.99
N PRO A 245 14.69 13.27 -5.53
CA PRO A 245 13.63 13.70 -4.64
C PRO A 245 12.25 13.47 -5.25
N LYS A 246 11.36 12.83 -4.49
CA LYS A 246 9.96 12.64 -4.88
C LYS A 246 9.12 13.84 -4.44
N HIS A 247 8.13 14.22 -5.25
CA HIS A 247 7.18 15.26 -4.87
C HIS A 247 6.44 14.85 -3.60
N THR A 248 6.22 15.81 -2.69
CA THR A 248 5.42 15.55 -1.49
C THR A 248 3.94 15.68 -1.87
N PRO A 249 3.11 14.65 -1.60
CA PRO A 249 1.68 14.72 -1.89
C PRO A 249 1.01 15.90 -1.17
N ARG A 250 0.07 16.54 -1.84
CA ARG A 250 -0.71 17.69 -1.32
C ARG A 250 -2.17 17.58 -1.69
N ILE A 251 -3.00 18.27 -0.92
CA ILE A 251 -4.42 18.49 -1.23
C ILE A 251 -4.57 19.96 -1.57
N VAL A 252 -5.22 20.26 -2.69
CA VAL A 252 -5.47 21.61 -3.20
C VAL A 252 -6.97 21.85 -3.32
N SER A 253 -7.39 23.11 -3.19
CA SER A 253 -8.80 23.52 -3.27
C SER A 253 -9.29 23.72 -4.71
N ASP A 254 -8.39 24.09 -5.63
CA ASP A 254 -8.69 24.25 -7.05
C ASP A 254 -7.73 23.35 -7.85
N PRO A 255 -8.22 22.48 -8.75
CA PRO A 255 -7.36 21.72 -9.66
C PRO A 255 -6.34 22.59 -10.40
N GLY A 256 -6.66 23.85 -10.72
CA GLY A 256 -5.76 24.79 -11.38
C GLY A 256 -4.59 25.29 -10.50
N GLU A 257 -4.65 25.08 -9.18
CA GLU A 257 -3.52 25.32 -8.26
C GLU A 257 -2.51 24.15 -8.26
N ALA A 258 -2.84 23.04 -8.92
CA ALA A 258 -1.99 21.85 -8.97
C ALA A 258 -0.62 22.11 -9.58
N ASP A 259 -0.40 23.25 -10.26
CA ASP A 259 0.87 23.62 -10.89
C ASP A 259 1.27 25.11 -10.71
N SER A 260 1.09 25.67 -9.51
CA SER A 260 1.85 26.88 -9.14
C SER A 260 3.26 26.50 -8.64
N PRO A 261 4.33 26.63 -9.46
CA PRO A 261 5.67 26.37 -8.98
C PRO A 261 6.02 27.39 -7.89
N ALA A 262 6.51 26.90 -6.74
CA ALA A 262 7.33 27.72 -5.88
C ALA A 262 8.55 28.15 -6.72
N SER A 263 8.53 29.41 -7.17
CA SER A 263 9.54 30.13 -7.95
C SER A 263 10.90 29.42 -8.11
N GLY A 264 11.06 28.71 -9.23
CA GLY A 264 12.32 28.20 -9.75
C GLY A 264 12.21 28.16 -11.27
N GLU A 265 13.00 28.99 -11.96
CA GLU A 265 12.91 29.22 -13.39
C GLU A 265 13.04 27.91 -14.20
N ALA A 266 12.01 27.56 -14.98
CA ALA A 266 12.07 26.53 -16.01
C ALA A 266 11.85 27.18 -17.39
N SER A 267 12.76 26.88 -18.33
CA SER A 267 12.75 27.41 -19.69
C SER A 267 11.61 26.85 -20.50
N ARG A 268 10.89 27.73 -21.21
CA ARG A 268 9.80 27.39 -22.14
C ARG A 268 10.35 26.79 -23.44
N GLY A 269 9.88 25.58 -23.78
CA GLY A 269 9.88 25.04 -25.14
C GLY A 269 8.47 24.57 -25.47
N GLY A 270 7.84 25.17 -26.49
CA GLY A 270 6.50 24.81 -26.95
C GLY A 270 6.51 23.68 -27.97
N GLY A 271 5.50 22.82 -27.92
CA GLY A 271 5.22 21.78 -28.90
C GLY A 271 3.78 21.29 -28.74
N GLU A 272 3.06 21.21 -29.86
CA GLU A 272 1.65 20.86 -29.98
C GLU A 272 1.34 19.41 -29.55
N ARG A 273 0.11 19.19 -29.06
CA ARG A 273 -0.45 17.88 -28.67
C ARG A 273 -0.53 16.94 -29.87
N ALA A 274 0.24 15.86 -29.81
CA ALA A 274 -0.09 14.58 -30.42
C ALA A 274 -0.46 13.60 -29.31
N GLN A 275 -1.49 12.79 -29.55
CA GLN A 275 -1.73 11.57 -28.79
C GLN A 275 -0.64 10.60 -29.26
N GLU A 276 0.49 10.59 -28.56
CA GLU A 276 1.60 9.70 -28.87
C GLU A 276 1.21 8.29 -28.37
N ASP A 277 0.93 7.42 -29.32
CA ASP A 277 1.15 5.99 -29.20
C ASP A 277 2.68 5.82 -29.11
N ASP A 278 3.22 6.07 -27.90
CA ASP A 278 4.62 5.86 -27.60
C ASP A 278 4.85 4.36 -27.78
N GLY A 279 5.58 3.97 -28.82
CA GLY A 279 6.05 2.60 -29.04
C GLY A 279 7.06 2.14 -27.98
N ASP A 280 6.85 2.53 -26.72
CA ASP A 280 7.60 2.11 -25.55
C ASP A 280 7.38 0.61 -25.38
N GLU A 281 8.49 -0.12 -25.44
CA GLU A 281 8.52 -1.50 -24.95
C GLU A 281 8.02 -1.51 -23.49
N ASP A 282 7.17 -2.47 -23.16
CA ASP A 282 6.69 -2.71 -21.79
C ASP A 282 7.87 -2.61 -20.80
N PRO A 283 7.77 -1.83 -19.71
CA PRO A 283 8.88 -1.64 -18.80
C PRO A 283 9.43 -2.97 -18.31
N SER A 284 10.75 -3.16 -18.41
CA SER A 284 11.42 -4.37 -17.94
C SER A 284 12.06 -4.15 -16.57
N LEU A 285 11.89 -5.09 -15.63
CA LEU A 285 12.65 -5.12 -14.39
C LEU A 285 13.67 -6.25 -14.46
N ASN A 286 14.91 -5.88 -14.76
CA ASN A 286 15.99 -6.85 -14.94
C ASN A 286 16.76 -7.03 -13.64
N TYR A 287 17.28 -8.25 -13.46
CA TYR A 287 18.03 -8.65 -12.27
C TYR A 287 19.35 -9.29 -12.66
N TYR A 288 20.42 -8.80 -12.04
CA TYR A 288 21.77 -9.28 -12.31
C TYR A 288 22.47 -9.75 -11.04
N CYS A 289 23.27 -10.80 -11.15
CA CYS A 289 24.13 -11.25 -10.07
C CYS A 289 25.50 -11.68 -10.60
N PHE A 290 26.43 -12.00 -9.69
CA PHE A 290 27.72 -12.55 -10.08
C PHE A 290 27.55 -13.94 -10.71
N ASP A 291 28.31 -14.20 -11.77
CA ASP A 291 28.24 -15.42 -12.56
C ASP A 291 28.33 -16.70 -11.71
N GLU A 292 29.18 -16.69 -10.68
CA GLU A 292 29.36 -17.84 -9.78
C GLU A 292 28.14 -18.12 -8.89
N ARG A 293 27.21 -17.16 -8.82
CA ARG A 293 26.01 -17.20 -7.97
C ARG A 293 24.74 -17.48 -8.76
N TYR A 294 24.74 -17.25 -10.07
CA TYR A 294 23.55 -17.30 -10.92
C TYR A 294 22.80 -18.63 -10.81
N ASP A 295 23.49 -19.76 -10.96
CA ASP A 295 22.85 -21.09 -10.89
C ASP A 295 22.40 -21.49 -9.46
N ALA A 296 22.82 -20.75 -8.43
CA ALA A 296 22.53 -21.04 -7.03
C ALA A 296 21.43 -20.15 -6.43
N LEU A 297 20.99 -19.13 -7.16
CA LEU A 297 19.93 -18.21 -6.72
C LEU A 297 18.63 -18.56 -7.46
N PRO A 298 17.49 -18.67 -6.76
CA PRO A 298 16.21 -18.69 -7.42
C PRO A 298 16.00 -17.36 -8.15
N ASN A 299 15.51 -17.45 -9.39
CA ASN A 299 15.27 -16.28 -10.21
C ASN A 299 14.11 -15.45 -9.63
N PRO A 300 14.25 -14.12 -9.60
CA PRO A 300 13.12 -13.23 -9.54
C PRO A 300 12.22 -13.49 -10.75
N SER A 301 10.91 -13.49 -10.53
CA SER A 301 9.95 -13.66 -11.61
C SER A 301 8.69 -12.85 -11.35
N SER A 302 7.79 -12.84 -12.33
CA SER A 302 6.52 -12.13 -12.24
C SER A 302 5.78 -12.51 -10.96
N ALA A 303 5.16 -11.54 -10.31
CA ALA A 303 4.41 -11.79 -9.08
C ALA A 303 3.22 -12.76 -9.30
N THR A 304 2.70 -12.85 -10.53
CA THR A 304 1.69 -13.85 -10.95
C THR A 304 2.14 -15.30 -10.76
N GLU A 305 3.43 -15.59 -10.73
CA GLU A 305 3.96 -16.96 -10.53
C GLU A 305 3.91 -17.40 -9.06
N PHE A 306 3.67 -16.46 -8.14
CA PHE A 306 3.69 -16.72 -6.70
C PHE A 306 2.29 -16.69 -6.05
N VAL A 307 1.22 -16.67 -6.84
CA VAL A 307 -0.15 -16.77 -6.31
C VAL A 307 -0.30 -18.06 -5.46
N PRO A 308 -0.70 -17.96 -4.17
CA PRO A 308 -0.81 -19.14 -3.31
C PRO A 308 -1.82 -20.18 -3.83
N GLU A 309 -1.54 -21.47 -3.59
CA GLU A 309 -2.46 -22.55 -3.96
C GLU A 309 -3.83 -22.39 -3.28
N GLY A 310 -4.91 -22.57 -4.05
CA GLY A 310 -6.30 -22.43 -3.57
C GLY A 310 -6.76 -20.98 -3.33
N TYR A 311 -5.92 -19.99 -3.64
CA TYR A 311 -6.24 -18.57 -3.48
C TYR A 311 -7.42 -18.14 -4.36
N GLU A 312 -7.38 -18.44 -5.66
CA GLU A 312 -8.44 -18.03 -6.59
C GLU A 312 -9.79 -18.64 -6.19
N ASP A 313 -9.81 -19.92 -5.83
CA ASP A 313 -11.02 -20.59 -5.34
C ASP A 313 -11.54 -19.93 -4.07
N ALA A 314 -10.63 -19.43 -3.23
CA ALA A 314 -10.99 -18.73 -2.03
C ALA A 314 -11.58 -17.35 -2.32
N LEU A 315 -11.02 -16.58 -3.25
CA LEU A 315 -11.57 -15.30 -3.71
C LEU A 315 -12.94 -15.47 -4.35
N ARG A 316 -13.11 -16.42 -5.28
CA ARG A 316 -14.42 -16.71 -5.91
C ARG A 316 -15.51 -16.95 -4.86
N LYS A 317 -15.17 -17.69 -3.79
CA LYS A 317 -16.09 -17.92 -2.68
C LYS A 317 -16.36 -16.66 -1.83
N ILE A 318 -15.39 -15.75 -1.67
CA ILE A 318 -15.60 -14.47 -0.96
C ILE A 318 -16.58 -13.61 -1.75
N ASP A 319 -16.42 -13.53 -3.07
CA ASP A 319 -17.24 -12.71 -3.95
C ASP A 319 -18.62 -13.33 -4.24
N GLY A 320 -18.89 -14.55 -3.73
CA GLY A 320 -20.12 -15.27 -3.99
C GLY A 320 -20.30 -15.67 -5.47
N LEU A 321 -19.19 -15.79 -6.20
CA LEU A 321 -19.15 -16.06 -7.64
C LEU A 321 -19.08 -17.56 -7.93
N ASP A 322 -19.81 -18.00 -8.97
CA ASP A 322 -19.68 -19.35 -9.53
C ASP A 322 -18.34 -19.51 -10.27
N ALA A 323 -17.88 -20.75 -10.48
CA ALA A 323 -16.53 -21.05 -11.01
C ALA A 323 -16.26 -20.52 -12.43
N ASP A 324 -17.31 -20.14 -13.16
CA ASP A 324 -17.28 -19.63 -14.54
C ASP A 324 -17.51 -18.11 -14.65
N GLN A 325 -17.73 -17.41 -13.52
CA GLN A 325 -17.90 -15.96 -13.48
C GLN A 325 -16.53 -15.26 -13.37
N PRO A 326 -16.30 -14.17 -14.13
CA PRO A 326 -15.07 -13.40 -14.01
C PRO A 326 -15.02 -12.72 -12.64
N THR A 327 -13.96 -12.99 -11.88
CA THR A 327 -13.71 -12.40 -10.57
C THR A 327 -13.44 -10.90 -10.69
N THR A 328 -13.95 -10.12 -9.75
CA THR A 328 -13.49 -8.74 -9.53
C THR A 328 -12.10 -8.81 -8.91
N ASP A 329 -11.11 -9.03 -9.77
CA ASP A 329 -9.74 -9.47 -9.49
C ASP A 329 -8.86 -8.49 -8.66
N TRP A 330 -9.39 -7.53 -7.90
CA TRP A 330 -8.59 -6.46 -7.29
C TRP A 330 -7.52 -6.96 -6.30
N MET A 331 -7.79 -8.03 -5.52
CA MET A 331 -6.77 -8.64 -4.66
C MET A 331 -5.75 -9.46 -5.46
N LEU A 332 -6.22 -10.17 -6.49
CA LEU A 332 -5.37 -10.95 -7.38
C LEU A 332 -4.46 -10.04 -8.21
N ALA A 333 -4.99 -8.92 -8.68
CA ALA A 333 -4.29 -7.87 -9.40
C ALA A 333 -3.17 -7.28 -8.53
N ALA A 334 -3.43 -6.98 -7.25
CA ALA A 334 -2.39 -6.54 -6.32
C ALA A 334 -1.26 -7.58 -6.14
N MET A 335 -1.57 -8.87 -6.14
CA MET A 335 -0.54 -9.92 -6.11
C MET A 335 0.18 -10.10 -7.44
N SER A 336 -0.38 -9.59 -8.52
CA SER A 336 0.12 -9.82 -9.88
C SER A 336 1.02 -8.69 -10.39
N ILE A 337 1.11 -7.56 -9.69
CA ILE A 337 1.93 -6.42 -10.13
C ILE A 337 3.42 -6.62 -9.81
N GLY A 338 4.25 -6.28 -10.79
CA GLY A 338 5.70 -6.29 -10.64
C GLY A 338 6.29 -7.69 -10.47
N ALA A 339 7.38 -7.79 -9.70
CA ALA A 339 8.17 -9.01 -9.58
C ALA A 339 8.35 -9.42 -8.13
N ILE A 340 8.41 -10.73 -7.88
CA ILE A 340 8.77 -11.28 -6.58
C ILE A 340 10.23 -11.69 -6.59
N VAL A 341 10.95 -11.27 -5.55
CA VAL A 341 12.28 -11.78 -5.24
C VAL A 341 12.13 -12.80 -4.11
N PRO A 342 12.37 -14.10 -4.39
CA PRO A 342 12.19 -15.14 -3.40
C PRO A 342 13.41 -15.32 -2.49
N LEU A 343 13.22 -16.03 -1.38
CA LEU A 343 14.28 -16.37 -0.44
C LEU A 343 15.29 -17.31 -1.12
N PRO A 344 16.59 -16.98 -1.14
CA PRO A 344 17.54 -17.73 -1.95
C PRO A 344 17.82 -19.13 -1.43
N GLU A 345 17.58 -19.36 -0.14
CA GLU A 345 17.80 -20.66 0.49
C GLU A 345 16.98 -20.79 1.77
N ARG A 346 16.91 -22.00 2.33
CA ARG A 346 16.28 -22.22 3.62
C ARG A 346 17.01 -21.42 4.71
N LEU A 347 16.26 -20.63 5.48
CA LEU A 347 16.80 -19.79 6.55
C LEU A 347 16.13 -20.11 7.88
N THR A 348 16.91 -20.55 8.85
CA THR A 348 16.46 -20.69 10.24
C THR A 348 16.87 -19.46 11.04
N VAL A 349 15.91 -18.84 11.72
CA VAL A 349 16.07 -17.64 12.54
C VAL A 349 15.73 -17.99 13.97
N ARG A 350 16.67 -17.73 14.89
CA ARG A 350 16.50 -17.93 16.34
C ARG A 350 16.66 -16.61 17.06
N ARG A 351 15.71 -16.27 17.93
CA ARG A 351 15.82 -15.15 18.84
C ARG A 351 16.59 -15.60 20.08
N THR A 352 17.76 -15.00 20.30
CA THR A 352 18.53 -15.22 21.52
C THR A 352 18.41 -14.02 22.45
N VAL A 353 18.06 -14.29 23.71
CA VAL A 353 18.00 -13.25 24.74
C VAL A 353 19.40 -13.12 25.34
N GLY A 354 20.06 -11.99 25.10
CA GLY A 354 21.35 -11.70 25.72
C GLY A 354 21.21 -11.71 27.26
N GLY A 355 22.07 -12.46 27.94
CA GLY A 355 22.19 -12.40 29.40
C GLY A 355 22.52 -10.97 29.84
N ALA A 356 21.96 -10.54 30.98
CA ALA A 356 22.11 -9.17 31.51
C ALA A 356 23.60 -8.75 31.58
N GLY A 357 24.04 -7.99 30.57
CA GLY A 357 25.37 -7.39 30.58
C GLY A 357 25.45 -6.38 31.72
N ARG A 358 26.42 -6.56 32.63
CA ARG A 358 26.74 -5.59 33.70
C ARG A 358 27.38 -4.33 33.11
N GLY A 359 26.66 -3.60 32.27
CA GLY A 359 27.03 -2.27 31.80
C GLY A 359 26.43 -1.22 32.71
N ARG A 360 27.24 -0.50 33.49
CA ARG A 360 26.79 0.62 34.31
C ARG A 360 26.25 1.74 33.40
N GLY A 361 24.95 2.03 33.45
CA GLY A 361 24.45 3.40 33.21
C GLY A 361 23.40 3.64 32.13
N ARG A 362 22.85 2.63 31.43
CA ARG A 362 21.71 2.81 30.51
C ARG A 362 20.58 1.85 30.88
N LYS A 363 19.32 2.32 30.85
CA LYS A 363 18.12 1.52 31.18
C LYS A 363 18.21 0.17 30.44
N GLY A 364 18.45 -0.90 31.19
CA GLY A 364 18.68 -2.24 30.64
C GLY A 364 17.38 -2.86 30.16
N GLY A 365 17.09 -2.72 28.86
CA GLY A 365 16.30 -3.70 28.13
C GLY A 365 17.16 -4.93 27.85
N ARG A 366 16.58 -6.14 27.85
CA ARG A 366 17.28 -7.34 27.36
C ARG A 366 17.44 -7.17 25.86
N ASN A 367 18.66 -6.93 25.37
CA ASN A 367 18.88 -6.91 23.92
C ASN A 367 18.62 -8.32 23.38
N SER A 368 17.63 -8.46 22.50
CA SER A 368 17.42 -9.70 21.74
C SER A 368 18.27 -9.64 20.47
N THR A 369 19.11 -10.64 20.25
CA THR A 369 19.85 -10.82 19.00
C THR A 369 19.17 -11.89 18.16
N LEU A 370 19.35 -11.85 16.84
CA LEU A 370 18.91 -12.93 15.97
C LEU A 370 20.14 -13.74 15.54
N GLU A 371 20.11 -15.03 15.86
CA GLU A 371 21.03 -16.03 15.33
C GLU A 371 20.43 -16.63 14.06
N LEU A 372 21.24 -16.69 13.00
CA LEU A 372 20.81 -17.12 11.68
C LEU A 372 21.61 -18.34 11.27
N GLU A 373 20.90 -19.35 10.76
CA GLU A 373 21.49 -20.56 10.21
C GLU A 373 20.93 -20.78 8.80
N SER A 374 21.82 -20.77 7.80
CA SER A 374 21.49 -21.12 6.42
C SER A 374 22.59 -22.03 5.84
N PRO A 375 22.27 -22.91 4.87
CA PRO A 375 23.23 -23.85 4.29
C PRO A 375 24.30 -23.22 3.38
N GLY A 376 24.07 -21.98 2.93
CA GLY A 376 24.91 -21.24 1.99
C GLY A 376 26.08 -20.51 2.66
N GLU A 377 26.48 -19.40 2.05
CA GLU A 377 27.60 -18.60 2.56
C GLU A 377 27.29 -18.03 3.94
N ALA A 378 28.28 -18.16 4.83
CA ALA A 378 28.27 -17.45 6.10
C ALA A 378 28.06 -15.94 5.85
N ASP A 379 27.16 -15.32 6.61
CA ASP A 379 26.84 -13.88 6.59
C ASP A 379 25.99 -13.35 5.42
N ARG A 380 25.47 -14.20 4.50
CA ARG A 380 24.51 -13.76 3.47
C ARG A 380 23.35 -13.00 4.10
N HIS A 381 22.70 -13.65 5.06
CA HIS A 381 21.67 -13.08 5.91
C HIS A 381 22.31 -12.62 7.21
N HIS A 382 21.91 -11.46 7.73
CA HIS A 382 22.46 -10.95 8.99
C HIS A 382 21.42 -10.18 9.78
N SER A 383 21.59 -10.17 11.10
CA SER A 383 20.88 -9.23 11.96
C SER A 383 21.50 -7.84 11.84
N GLN A 384 20.67 -6.81 11.77
CA GLN A 384 21.15 -5.44 11.84
C GLN A 384 21.37 -5.00 13.30
N ASN A 385 22.15 -3.93 13.47
CA ASN A 385 22.34 -3.31 14.77
C ASN A 385 20.97 -3.00 15.42
N PRO A 386 20.69 -3.45 16.66
CA PRO A 386 19.39 -3.22 17.33
C PRO A 386 19.04 -1.73 17.51
N LEU A 387 20.03 -0.85 17.47
CA LEU A 387 19.83 0.61 17.56
C LEU A 387 19.51 1.25 16.21
N LYS A 388 19.41 0.46 15.11
CA LYS A 388 19.13 0.95 13.76
C LYS A 388 17.85 1.78 13.69
N MET A 389 16.83 1.33 14.42
CA MET A 389 15.50 1.95 14.49
C MET A 389 15.35 2.91 15.67
N GLY A 390 16.34 2.95 16.58
CA GLY A 390 16.31 3.73 17.81
C GLY A 390 15.54 3.06 18.96
N ASP A 391 15.78 3.56 20.17
CA ASP A 391 15.17 3.05 21.40
C ASP A 391 13.68 3.44 21.55
N ASP A 392 13.25 4.48 20.85
CA ASP A 392 11.86 4.97 20.85
C ASP A 392 10.97 4.22 19.84
N HIS A 393 11.53 3.28 19.08
CA HIS A 393 10.74 2.46 18.18
C HIS A 393 9.69 1.65 18.99
N PRO A 394 8.42 1.57 18.56
CA PRO A 394 7.33 0.92 19.31
C PRO A 394 7.59 -0.55 19.66
N LEU A 395 8.38 -1.23 18.82
CA LEU A 395 8.83 -2.61 19.04
C LEU A 395 10.23 -2.74 19.68
N ALA A 396 10.80 -1.65 20.23
CA ALA A 396 12.12 -1.67 20.81
C ALA A 396 12.21 -2.54 22.09
N PRO A 397 13.34 -3.24 22.34
CA PRO A 397 14.50 -3.37 21.45
C PRO A 397 14.18 -4.27 20.24
N VAL A 398 14.35 -3.72 19.04
CA VAL A 398 14.03 -4.39 17.78
C VAL A 398 15.31 -4.72 17.02
N THR A 399 15.45 -5.98 16.61
CA THR A 399 16.57 -6.42 15.77
C THR A 399 15.99 -6.80 14.42
N LEU A 400 16.41 -6.09 13.38
CA LEU A 400 15.96 -6.36 12.02
C LEU A 400 16.68 -7.57 11.44
N LEU A 401 15.94 -8.42 10.74
CA LEU A 401 16.49 -9.46 9.88
C LEU A 401 16.73 -8.85 8.50
N ASN A 402 17.98 -8.82 8.05
CA ASN A 402 18.30 -8.41 6.70
C ASN A 402 18.42 -9.62 5.78
N VAL A 403 17.47 -9.77 4.86
CA VAL A 403 17.51 -10.80 3.82
C VAL A 403 18.21 -10.21 2.60
N ASN A 404 19.41 -10.70 2.29
CA ASN A 404 20.13 -10.32 1.08
C ASN A 404 19.69 -11.24 -0.07
N SER A 405 19.16 -10.65 -1.13
CA SER A 405 18.77 -11.37 -2.35
C SER A 405 19.95 -11.64 -3.29
N GLU A 406 21.04 -10.88 -3.14
CA GLU A 406 22.20 -10.83 -4.05
C GLU A 406 21.91 -10.38 -5.49
N TRP A 407 20.65 -10.13 -5.81
CA TRP A 407 20.24 -9.58 -7.09
C TRP A 407 20.39 -8.05 -7.09
N VAL A 408 21.11 -7.55 -8.09
CA VAL A 408 21.18 -6.15 -8.46
C VAL A 408 20.04 -5.84 -9.41
N ILE A 409 19.20 -4.88 -9.02
CA ILE A 409 18.05 -4.45 -9.83
C ILE A 409 18.53 -3.47 -10.89
N ASP A 410 18.04 -3.65 -12.10
CA ASP A 410 18.23 -2.78 -13.25
C ASP A 410 16.85 -2.44 -13.85
N PRO A 411 16.16 -1.42 -13.31
CA PRO A 411 14.91 -0.94 -13.89
C PRO A 411 15.20 -0.01 -15.09
N PRO A 412 14.19 0.36 -15.89
CA PRO A 412 14.38 1.32 -16.97
C PRO A 412 14.80 2.69 -16.41
N GLU A 413 15.41 3.51 -17.27
CA GLU A 413 15.77 4.88 -16.88
C GLU A 413 14.53 5.65 -16.41
N ASN A 414 14.70 6.49 -15.39
CA ASN A 414 13.64 7.29 -14.78
C ASN A 414 12.61 6.51 -13.94
N TYR A 415 12.89 5.26 -13.58
CA TYR A 415 12.05 4.49 -12.66
C TYR A 415 12.64 4.40 -11.26
N SER A 416 11.77 4.59 -10.27
CA SER A 416 12.01 4.10 -8.91
C SER A 416 11.36 2.74 -8.73
N VAL A 417 11.85 1.93 -7.80
CA VAL A 417 11.26 0.61 -7.50
C VAL A 417 10.78 0.62 -6.06
N LEU A 418 9.47 0.46 -5.87
CA LEU A 418 8.88 0.18 -4.57
C LEU A 418 9.15 -1.27 -4.24
N ILE A 419 9.98 -1.50 -3.23
CA ILE A 419 10.23 -2.82 -2.63
C ILE A 419 9.40 -2.88 -1.37
N CYS A 420 8.56 -3.89 -1.19
CA CYS A 420 7.76 -4.10 0.02
C CYS A 420 7.55 -5.59 0.31
N SER A 421 6.81 -5.89 1.38
CA SER A 421 6.32 -7.26 1.61
C SER A 421 5.42 -7.69 0.45
N PRO A 422 5.46 -8.96 0.02
CA PRO A 422 4.56 -9.47 -1.02
C PRO A 422 3.09 -9.28 -0.63
N PHE A 423 2.30 -8.62 -1.47
CA PHE A 423 0.89 -8.36 -1.17
C PHE A 423 0.12 -9.66 -1.00
N ASN A 424 -0.80 -9.68 -0.04
CA ASN A 424 -1.74 -10.79 0.22
C ASN A 424 -1.10 -12.17 0.50
N HIS A 425 0.20 -12.19 0.74
CA HIS A 425 0.92 -13.28 1.39
C HIS A 425 0.95 -13.05 2.89
N CYS A 426 0.54 -14.01 3.71
CA CYS A 426 0.54 -13.88 5.16
C CYS A 426 1.94 -13.55 5.71
N GLN A 427 2.17 -12.34 6.20
CA GLN A 427 3.48 -11.94 6.74
C GLN A 427 3.53 -12.07 8.26
N ARG A 428 3.14 -13.24 8.78
CA ARG A 428 3.02 -13.49 10.23
C ARG A 428 4.35 -13.44 10.98
N TYR A 429 5.44 -13.89 10.36
CA TYR A 429 6.75 -14.03 11.01
C TYR A 429 7.86 -13.18 10.41
N TYR A 430 7.73 -12.79 9.14
CA TYR A 430 8.66 -11.87 8.50
C TYR A 430 7.89 -10.83 7.70
N ARG A 431 8.06 -9.55 8.09
CA ARG A 431 7.50 -8.37 7.41
C ARG A 431 8.63 -7.50 6.90
N ALA A 432 8.78 -7.40 5.59
CA ALA A 432 9.74 -6.48 4.98
C ALA A 432 9.35 -5.02 5.23
N TYR A 433 10.32 -4.19 5.57
CA TYR A 433 10.17 -2.74 5.44
C TYR A 433 10.12 -2.37 3.97
N ALA A 434 9.24 -1.43 3.64
CA ALA A 434 9.12 -0.90 2.31
C ALA A 434 10.16 0.18 2.03
N GLY A 435 10.63 0.25 0.78
CA GLY A 435 11.51 1.31 0.32
C GLY A 435 11.27 1.65 -1.15
N LEU A 436 11.23 2.94 -1.48
CA LEU A 436 11.17 3.42 -2.87
C LEU A 436 12.57 3.82 -3.34
N GLY A 437 13.25 2.92 -4.05
CA GLY A 437 14.67 3.05 -4.40
C GLY A 437 14.91 3.47 -5.85
N ASP A 438 15.96 4.27 -6.08
CA ASP A 438 16.39 4.77 -7.39
C ASP A 438 17.51 3.88 -7.96
N PHE A 439 17.16 2.67 -8.39
CA PHE A 439 18.14 1.63 -8.77
C PHE A 439 18.76 1.86 -10.15
N ASP A 440 18.07 2.54 -11.08
CA ASP A 440 18.62 3.04 -12.36
C ASP A 440 19.87 3.92 -12.15
N ARG A 441 19.93 4.65 -11.03
CA ARG A 441 21.04 5.54 -10.65
C ARG A 441 21.94 4.92 -9.58
N TYR A 442 21.49 3.86 -8.91
CA TYR A 442 22.19 3.22 -7.80
C TYR A 442 22.15 1.69 -7.94
N PRO A 443 22.94 1.11 -8.88
CA PRO A 443 22.94 -0.33 -9.13
C PRO A 443 23.55 -1.07 -7.95
N THR A 444 22.71 -1.51 -7.03
CA THR A 444 23.08 -2.19 -5.79
C THR A 444 22.20 -3.41 -5.60
N THR A 445 22.63 -4.33 -4.72
CA THR A 445 21.79 -5.45 -4.32
C THR A 445 20.54 -4.96 -3.60
N ALA A 446 19.41 -5.58 -3.91
CA ALA A 446 18.15 -5.35 -3.23
C ALA A 446 18.11 -6.11 -1.91
N ASN A 447 18.62 -5.50 -0.86
CA ASN A 447 18.47 -6.05 0.48
C ASN A 447 17.08 -5.74 1.01
N THR A 448 16.46 -6.73 1.64
CA THR A 448 15.12 -6.61 2.22
C THR A 448 15.23 -6.71 3.75
N PRO A 449 15.44 -5.57 4.45
CA PRO A 449 15.38 -5.56 5.90
C PRO A 449 13.93 -5.72 6.34
N GLY A 450 13.69 -6.61 7.30
CA GLY A 450 12.35 -6.88 7.82
C GLY A 450 12.32 -7.13 9.31
N LEU A 451 11.12 -7.02 9.87
CA LEU A 451 10.81 -7.43 11.23
C LEU A 451 10.66 -8.94 11.26
N PHE A 452 11.41 -9.60 12.14
CA PHE A 452 11.11 -10.97 12.55
C PHE A 452 10.05 -10.92 13.65
N THR A 453 8.79 -11.13 13.27
CA THR A 453 7.59 -11.05 14.10
C THR A 453 7.24 -12.42 14.69
N GLY A 454 6.49 -12.44 15.79
CA GLY A 454 5.98 -13.66 16.42
C GLY A 454 6.58 -14.02 17.78
N ARG A 455 5.85 -14.86 18.52
CA ARG A 455 6.20 -15.37 19.87
C ARG A 455 7.19 -16.54 19.86
N ALA A 456 7.46 -17.12 18.69
CA ALA A 456 8.37 -18.27 18.58
C ALA A 456 9.83 -17.81 18.74
N ASP A 457 10.57 -18.53 19.57
CA ASP A 457 12.01 -18.31 19.74
C ASP A 457 12.81 -18.78 18.52
N GLU A 458 12.22 -19.62 17.66
CA GLU A 458 12.84 -20.17 16.45
C GLU A 458 11.81 -20.36 15.33
N ARG A 459 12.20 -20.03 14.09
CA ARG A 459 11.44 -20.33 12.87
C ARG A 459 12.35 -20.70 11.73
N THR A 460 11.87 -21.55 10.84
CA THR A 460 12.55 -21.94 9.61
C THR A 460 11.71 -21.54 8.41
N PHE A 461 12.27 -20.71 7.55
CA PHE A 461 11.68 -20.30 6.28
C PHE A 461 12.21 -21.20 5.15
N PRO A 462 11.35 -21.76 4.28
CA PRO A 462 11.80 -22.58 3.16
C PRO A 462 12.45 -21.71 2.09
N ALA A 463 13.37 -22.30 1.30
CA ALA A 463 13.86 -21.68 0.08
C ALA A 463 12.68 -21.36 -0.86
N GLU A 464 12.87 -20.38 -1.74
CA GLU A 464 11.88 -19.92 -2.72
C GLU A 464 10.64 -19.24 -2.13
N MET A 465 10.55 -19.10 -0.80
CA MET A 465 9.49 -18.32 -0.15
C MET A 465 9.50 -16.88 -0.67
N PRO A 466 8.35 -16.28 -1.07
CA PRO A 466 8.28 -14.86 -1.40
C PRO A 466 8.82 -13.98 -0.25
N VAL A 467 9.81 -13.12 -0.52
CA VAL A 467 10.42 -12.25 0.48
C VAL A 467 10.06 -10.79 0.25
N SER A 468 10.16 -10.33 -1.00
CA SER A 468 9.81 -8.96 -1.37
C SER A 468 9.17 -8.89 -2.74
N GLN A 469 8.23 -7.96 -2.88
CA GLN A 469 7.62 -7.59 -4.16
C GLN A 469 8.17 -6.24 -4.61
N HIS A 470 8.54 -6.17 -5.88
CA HIS A 470 9.20 -5.04 -6.51
C HIS A 470 8.27 -4.47 -7.59
N VAL A 471 7.77 -3.25 -7.35
CA VAL A 471 6.85 -2.55 -8.26
C VAL A 471 7.59 -1.34 -8.82
N PRO A 472 7.89 -1.28 -10.13
CA PRO A 472 8.50 -0.10 -10.73
C PRO A 472 7.47 1.04 -10.80
N LEU A 473 7.93 2.27 -10.65
CA LEU A 473 7.12 3.49 -10.73
C LEU A 473 7.91 4.53 -11.51
N ASN A 474 7.36 4.98 -12.64
CA ASN A 474 7.97 6.05 -13.42
C ASN A 474 7.84 7.37 -12.66
N ARG A 475 8.96 8.04 -12.41
CA ARG A 475 8.99 9.20 -11.50
C ARG A 475 8.16 10.38 -11.98
N ASP A 476 8.02 10.56 -13.29
CA ASP A 476 7.25 11.66 -13.87
C ASP A 476 5.74 11.40 -13.82
N ARG A 477 5.33 10.14 -13.61
CA ARG A 477 3.94 9.70 -13.60
C ARG A 477 3.40 9.45 -12.19
N ILE A 478 4.21 9.67 -11.15
CA ILE A 478 3.75 9.63 -9.74
C ILE A 478 2.88 10.86 -9.47
N LEU A 479 1.58 10.62 -9.28
CA LEU A 479 0.64 11.67 -8.88
C LEU A 479 0.95 12.17 -7.47
N HIS A 480 0.88 13.48 -7.29
CA HIS A 480 1.26 14.14 -6.03
C HIS A 480 0.32 15.29 -5.66
N THR A 481 -0.74 15.52 -6.43
CA THR A 481 -1.79 16.48 -6.11
C THR A 481 -3.12 15.75 -6.05
N ALA A 482 -3.94 16.11 -5.06
CA ALA A 482 -5.31 15.67 -4.96
C ALA A 482 -6.26 16.82 -4.62
N THR A 483 -7.53 16.63 -4.92
CA THR A 483 -8.66 17.46 -4.48
C THR A 483 -9.61 16.61 -3.65
N ILE A 484 -10.45 17.26 -2.86
CA ILE A 484 -11.54 16.62 -2.12
C ILE A 484 -12.82 17.32 -2.55
N VAL A 485 -13.86 16.54 -2.84
CA VAL A 485 -15.18 17.05 -3.20
C VAL A 485 -16.27 16.28 -2.45
N ASP A 486 -17.32 16.98 -2.05
CA ASP A 486 -18.55 16.38 -1.55
C ASP A 486 -19.54 16.20 -2.69
N ASP A 487 -20.12 15.00 -2.83
CA ASP A 487 -21.02 14.67 -3.94
C ASP A 487 -22.32 15.52 -3.94
N GLY A 488 -22.67 16.12 -2.80
CA GLY A 488 -23.76 17.10 -2.69
C GLY A 488 -23.53 18.40 -3.48
N GLU A 489 -22.28 18.74 -3.81
CA GLU A 489 -21.93 19.98 -4.53
C GLU A 489 -21.94 19.82 -6.06
N ARG A 490 -21.91 18.58 -6.58
CA ARG A 490 -21.90 18.29 -8.04
C ARG A 490 -23.27 18.50 -8.70
N ALA A 491 -24.35 18.49 -7.91
CA ALA A 491 -25.71 18.70 -8.41
C ALA A 491 -26.00 20.16 -8.79
N ASP A 492 -25.35 21.13 -8.14
CA ASP A 492 -25.64 22.56 -8.31
C ASP A 492 -24.96 23.18 -9.55
N GLU A 493 -23.92 22.56 -10.11
CA GLU A 493 -23.23 23.07 -11.30
C GLU A 493 -23.88 22.65 -12.63
N SER A 494 -24.89 21.78 -12.61
CA SER A 494 -25.64 21.37 -13.82
C SER A 494 -26.98 22.10 -14.01
N GLY A 495 -27.32 23.05 -13.13
CA GLY A 495 -28.64 23.69 -13.04
C GLY A 495 -28.73 25.16 -13.42
N GLY A 496 -27.85 25.68 -14.29
CA GLY A 496 -27.82 27.11 -14.60
C GLY A 496 -27.55 27.41 -16.07
N ASP A 497 -28.57 27.29 -16.93
CA ASP A 497 -28.81 28.25 -18.02
C ASP A 497 -30.13 27.93 -18.74
N GLY A 498 -31.12 28.81 -18.58
CA GLY A 498 -32.40 28.70 -19.28
C GLY A 498 -33.53 29.58 -18.79
N ASP A 499 -33.27 30.79 -18.29
CA ASP A 499 -34.31 31.83 -18.18
C ASP A 499 -34.43 32.58 -19.51
N SER A 500 -35.53 32.36 -20.22
CA SER A 500 -36.21 33.43 -20.96
C SER A 500 -37.62 33.02 -21.36
N GLY A 501 -38.61 33.82 -20.95
CA GLY A 501 -39.83 34.03 -21.74
C GLY A 501 -41.15 33.78 -21.01
N ASP A 502 -41.55 34.75 -20.18
CA ASP A 502 -42.97 35.08 -19.93
C ASP A 502 -43.76 35.09 -21.25
N GLU A 503 -44.78 34.23 -21.39
CA GLU A 503 -46.04 34.62 -22.03
C GLU A 503 -47.24 34.01 -21.28
N ASN A 504 -48.10 34.93 -20.90
CA ASN A 504 -49.30 34.82 -20.10
C ASN A 504 -50.48 34.52 -21.03
N GLU A 505 -51.23 33.44 -20.84
CA GLU A 505 -52.65 33.45 -21.24
C GLU A 505 -53.48 32.45 -20.42
N SER A 506 -54.37 33.04 -19.65
CA SER A 506 -55.49 32.44 -18.95
C SER A 506 -56.54 31.96 -19.95
N GLU A 507 -57.10 30.76 -19.76
CA GLU A 507 -58.54 30.56 -19.96
C GLU A 507 -59.04 29.33 -19.19
N ARG A 508 -60.05 29.59 -18.35
CA ARG A 508 -60.90 28.60 -17.71
C ARG A 508 -62.05 28.33 -18.66
N GLU A 509 -62.36 27.07 -18.95
CA GLU A 509 -63.75 26.65 -19.18
C GLU A 509 -63.99 25.27 -18.56
N SER A 510 -65.09 25.24 -17.81
CA SER A 510 -65.73 24.10 -17.14
C SER A 510 -66.88 23.58 -18.00
N GLU A 511 -67.45 22.44 -17.56
CA GLU A 511 -68.74 21.85 -18.01
C GLU A 511 -68.66 21.01 -19.30
N ASN A 512 -69.34 19.88 -19.48
CA ASN A 512 -70.18 19.01 -18.63
C ASN A 512 -70.55 17.76 -19.50
N ASP A 513 -71.11 16.77 -18.82
CA ASP A 513 -72.11 15.79 -19.29
C ASP A 513 -71.67 14.57 -20.13
N ASP A 514 -71.79 13.41 -19.46
CA ASP A 514 -72.67 12.28 -19.79
C ASP A 514 -72.76 11.82 -21.26
N ASP A 515 -72.41 10.55 -21.53
CA ASP A 515 -73.42 9.56 -21.91
C ASP A 515 -72.89 8.12 -21.87
N ASP A 516 -73.83 7.23 -21.57
CA ASP A 516 -73.78 5.78 -21.37
C ASP A 516 -73.28 4.97 -22.58
N GLY A 517 -72.88 3.72 -22.34
CA GLY A 517 -72.95 2.69 -23.40
C GLY A 517 -71.98 1.50 -23.30
N ASP A 518 -72.25 0.63 -22.34
CA ASP A 518 -72.37 -0.85 -22.44
C ASP A 518 -71.64 -1.69 -23.52
N GLU A 519 -71.37 -2.93 -23.07
CA GLU A 519 -71.18 -4.20 -23.79
C GLU A 519 -69.80 -4.72 -24.24
N SER A 520 -69.38 -5.75 -23.48
CA SER A 520 -68.89 -7.09 -23.92
C SER A 520 -67.58 -7.19 -24.75
N VAL A 521 -66.53 -7.82 -24.21
CA VAL A 521 -66.24 -9.28 -24.28
C VAL A 521 -66.42 -9.87 -25.68
N ILE A 522 -65.31 -10.27 -26.32
CA ILE A 522 -65.09 -11.61 -26.94
C ILE A 522 -63.64 -11.71 -27.47
N ASP A 523 -63.04 -12.87 -27.17
CA ASP A 523 -61.79 -13.47 -27.65
C ASP A 523 -61.54 -13.46 -29.17
N ARG A 524 -60.23 -13.56 -29.50
CA ARG A 524 -59.51 -14.17 -30.66
C ARG A 524 -58.39 -13.22 -31.10
N GLU A 525 -57.12 -13.58 -31.22
CA GLU A 525 -56.37 -14.85 -31.35
C GLU A 525 -55.01 -14.72 -30.67
#